data_AF-A0A6L8LY81-F1
#
_entry.id   AF-A0A6L8LY81-F1
#
_cell.length_a   1.000
_cell.length_b   1.000
_cell.length_c   1.000
_cell.angle_alpha   90.00
_cell.angle_beta   90.00
_cell.angle_gamma   90.00
#
_symmetry.space_group_name_H-M   'P 1'
#
loop_
_entity.id
_entity.type
_entity.pdbx_description
1 polymer ?
#
loop_
_entity_poly.entity_id
_entity_poly.type
_entity_poly.pdbx_seq_one_letter_code
_entity_poly.pdbx_strand_id
1 'polypeptide(L)'
;MKVILLIFAFSLLISIMLYSWFNRDSDRVILTLLTAIIFVTLGFITKETISNKKEELSTEFPVVAFFSIPSYLPMNIKLPYQHELWLCLQTLRPEDLPAGIGEGGGKYFDALEYLIVTEIFKKFNQSWNVVAKQTTMPEGKLLTFNPSDNPGKEVLLTEFLKYFSHNYFVRPDVRPRKNALLESQIKAIFPPNTEFSVEHDDRFKKTIISITNWYIKMNVTFSKSVSYLGIGEYQKLMYGTTEPLKTVDQQQHGTAVFMLKIDIEQTRLLNGHPDMKAHRNWANSIVELLDNTFNYEQIREEHFRQFQLYGPEAIRAYYSTNKDFQSGS
;
A
#
# COMPACT_ATOMS: atom_id res chain seq x y z
N MET A 1 -19.41 23.63 12.75
CA MET A 1 -18.36 24.67 12.91
C MET A 1 -18.40 25.76 11.83
N LYS A 2 -18.54 25.41 10.53
CA LYS A 2 -18.58 26.39 9.42
C LYS A 2 -19.70 27.44 9.51
N VAL A 3 -20.89 27.07 9.99
CA VAL A 3 -22.06 27.97 10.11
C VAL A 3 -21.87 29.05 11.18
N ILE A 4 -21.32 28.70 12.34
CA ILE A 4 -21.09 29.65 13.45
C ILE A 4 -20.06 30.71 13.06
N LEU A 5 -19.00 30.29 12.34
CA LEU A 5 -17.97 31.18 11.82
C LEU A 5 -18.53 32.16 10.79
N LEU A 6 -19.49 31.71 9.96
CA LEU A 6 -20.17 32.53 8.96
C LEU A 6 -21.10 33.56 9.60
N ILE A 7 -21.85 33.16 10.64
CA ILE A 7 -22.72 34.06 11.42
C ILE A 7 -21.87 35.13 12.14
N PHE A 8 -20.76 34.74 12.75
CA PHE A 8 -19.85 35.66 13.43
C PHE A 8 -19.20 36.65 12.46
N ALA A 9 -18.76 36.19 11.28
CA ALA A 9 -18.23 37.06 10.23
C ALA A 9 -19.28 38.09 9.75
N PHE A 10 -20.54 37.65 9.61
CA PHE A 10 -21.64 38.53 9.19
C PHE A 10 -21.97 39.58 10.27
N SER A 11 -22.01 39.21 11.55
CA SER A 11 -22.29 40.16 12.64
C SER A 11 -21.16 41.20 12.79
N LEU A 12 -19.92 40.79 12.55
CA LEU A 12 -18.75 41.65 12.61
C LEU A 12 -18.73 42.64 11.44
N LEU A 13 -19.07 42.20 10.23
CA LEU A 13 -19.27 43.07 9.05
C LEU A 13 -20.38 44.09 9.27
N ILE A 14 -21.52 43.68 9.82
CA ILE A 14 -22.64 44.59 10.13
C ILE A 14 -22.24 45.63 11.18
N SER A 15 -21.58 45.21 12.27
CA SER A 15 -21.13 46.13 13.32
C SER A 15 -20.13 47.16 12.79
N ILE A 16 -19.24 46.73 11.90
CA ILE A 16 -18.26 47.56 11.21
C ILE A 16 -18.94 48.56 10.26
N MET A 17 -19.93 48.13 9.48
CA MET A 17 -20.69 49.03 8.60
C MET A 17 -21.45 50.08 9.39
N LEU A 18 -22.09 49.67 10.50
CA LEU A 18 -22.78 50.59 11.40
C LEU A 18 -21.80 51.61 12.02
N TYR A 19 -20.64 51.15 12.52
CA TYR A 19 -19.61 52.03 13.06
C TYR A 19 -19.08 53.04 12.03
N SER A 20 -18.85 52.59 10.80
CA SER A 20 -18.37 53.45 9.70
C SER A 20 -19.42 54.45 9.23
N TRP A 21 -20.71 54.08 9.28
CA TRP A 21 -21.82 54.99 9.01
C TRP A 21 -21.90 56.12 10.05
N PHE A 22 -21.66 55.81 11.33
CA PHE A 22 -21.64 56.81 12.41
C PHE A 22 -20.38 57.71 12.38
N ASN A 23 -19.29 57.27 11.75
CA ASN A 23 -18.01 58.01 11.64
C ASN A 23 -17.69 58.48 10.21
N ARG A 24 -18.74 58.81 9.44
CA ARG A 24 -18.69 59.09 7.99
C ARG A 24 -17.73 60.21 7.56
N ASP A 25 -17.34 61.11 8.46
CA ASP A 25 -16.45 62.24 8.18
C ASP A 25 -14.95 61.88 8.11
N SER A 26 -14.58 60.63 8.39
CA SER A 26 -13.19 60.19 8.35
C SER A 26 -12.91 59.24 7.18
N ASP A 27 -12.51 59.81 6.03
CA ASP A 27 -12.03 59.06 4.86
C ASP A 27 -10.95 58.02 5.23
N ARG A 28 -10.15 58.31 6.26
CA ARG A 28 -9.15 57.38 6.78
C ARG A 28 -9.79 56.13 7.37
N VAL A 29 -10.89 56.25 8.13
CA VAL A 29 -11.57 55.09 8.73
C VAL A 29 -12.15 54.20 7.63
N ILE A 30 -12.79 54.80 6.62
CA ILE A 30 -13.39 54.07 5.50
C ILE A 30 -12.30 53.36 4.67
N LEU A 31 -11.20 54.04 4.36
CA LEU A 31 -10.10 53.44 3.60
C LEU A 31 -9.45 52.27 4.35
N THR A 32 -9.15 52.47 5.64
CA THR A 32 -8.51 51.43 6.48
C THR A 32 -9.41 50.21 6.60
N LEU A 33 -10.72 50.43 6.74
CA LEU A 33 -11.73 49.38 6.79
C LEU A 33 -11.81 48.60 5.48
N LEU A 34 -11.87 49.31 4.35
CA LEU A 34 -11.94 48.71 3.02
C LEU A 34 -10.71 47.83 2.77
N THR A 35 -9.50 48.31 3.12
CA THR A 35 -8.29 47.50 3.06
C THR A 35 -8.36 46.28 3.97
N ALA A 36 -8.84 46.41 5.22
CA ALA A 36 -8.96 45.28 6.14
C ALA A 36 -9.92 44.21 5.60
N ILE A 37 -11.08 44.60 5.06
CA ILE A 37 -12.03 43.69 4.43
C ILE A 37 -11.39 43.01 3.22
N ILE A 38 -10.70 43.75 2.35
CA ILE A 38 -10.03 43.18 1.17
C ILE A 38 -8.98 42.13 1.60
N PHE A 39 -8.13 42.43 2.58
CA PHE A 39 -7.11 41.48 3.06
C PHE A 39 -7.70 40.26 3.76
N VAL A 40 -8.77 40.41 4.56
CA VAL A 40 -9.47 39.28 5.18
C VAL A 40 -10.14 38.41 4.12
N THR A 41 -10.77 39.02 3.13
CA THR A 41 -11.45 38.31 2.04
C THR A 41 -10.42 37.59 1.17
N LEU A 42 -9.31 38.23 0.81
CA LEU A 42 -8.20 37.59 0.12
C LEU A 42 -7.66 36.42 0.94
N GLY A 43 -7.36 36.61 2.22
CA GLY A 43 -6.83 35.56 3.10
C GLY A 43 -7.77 34.36 3.22
N PHE A 44 -9.09 34.61 3.29
CA PHE A 44 -10.10 33.55 3.29
C PHE A 44 -10.16 32.83 1.94
N ILE A 45 -10.16 33.56 0.82
CA ILE A 45 -10.14 32.98 -0.53
C ILE A 45 -8.88 32.14 -0.71
N THR A 46 -7.69 32.65 -0.39
CA THR A 46 -6.42 31.94 -0.52
C THR A 46 -6.40 30.67 0.35
N LYS A 47 -6.86 30.77 1.61
CA LYS A 47 -6.98 29.61 2.50
C LYS A 47 -7.95 28.56 1.94
N GLU A 48 -9.11 28.96 1.46
CA GLU A 48 -10.09 28.06 0.84
C GLU A 48 -9.57 27.49 -0.49
N THR A 49 -8.82 28.24 -1.30
CA THR A 49 -8.25 27.70 -2.55
C THR A 49 -7.16 26.68 -2.27
N ILE A 50 -6.29 26.94 -1.27
CA ILE A 50 -5.25 26.00 -0.85
C ILE A 50 -5.87 24.77 -0.18
N SER A 51 -6.85 24.96 0.72
CA SER A 51 -7.53 23.87 1.42
C SER A 51 -8.39 23.00 0.48
N ASN A 52 -8.98 23.58 -0.58
CA ASN A 52 -9.78 22.83 -1.56
C ASN A 52 -8.95 22.24 -2.70
N LYS A 53 -7.61 22.22 -2.62
CA LYS A 53 -6.80 21.53 -3.61
C LYS A 53 -7.00 20.02 -3.44
N LYS A 54 -7.47 19.37 -4.49
CA LYS A 54 -7.55 17.91 -4.55
C LYS A 54 -6.13 17.36 -4.40
N GLU A 55 -5.88 16.61 -3.34
CA GLU A 55 -4.62 15.90 -3.17
C GLU A 55 -4.79 14.51 -3.76
N GLU A 56 -3.97 14.22 -4.78
CA GLU A 56 -3.85 12.90 -5.38
C GLU A 56 -2.43 12.38 -5.08
N LEU A 57 -2.34 11.14 -4.61
CA LEU A 57 -1.08 10.42 -4.48
C LEU A 57 -1.14 9.24 -5.46
N SER A 58 -0.10 9.09 -6.27
CA SER A 58 0.06 7.94 -7.17
C SER A 58 1.45 7.37 -6.95
N THR A 59 1.51 6.07 -6.70
CA THR A 59 2.76 5.34 -6.47
C THR A 59 2.72 4.08 -7.32
N GLU A 60 3.81 3.81 -8.03
CA GLU A 60 3.92 2.67 -8.94
C GLU A 60 5.31 2.04 -8.80
N PHE A 61 5.37 0.72 -8.65
CA PHE A 61 6.62 -0.02 -8.53
C PHE A 61 6.52 -1.45 -9.08
N PRO A 62 7.66 -2.03 -9.50
CA PRO A 62 7.69 -3.40 -9.98
C PRO A 62 7.69 -4.41 -8.83
N VAL A 63 6.98 -5.51 -9.04
CA VAL A 63 6.98 -6.71 -8.19
C VAL A 63 7.53 -7.87 -9.01
N VAL A 64 8.50 -8.62 -8.46
CA VAL A 64 9.21 -9.65 -9.22
C VAL A 64 9.12 -11.01 -8.53
N ALA A 65 9.01 -12.06 -9.33
CA ALA A 65 9.20 -13.43 -8.90
C ALA A 65 10.27 -14.14 -9.73
N PHE A 66 11.07 -14.97 -9.08
CA PHE A 66 12.15 -15.73 -9.68
C PHE A 66 11.92 -17.21 -9.44
N PHE A 67 12.12 -18.02 -10.49
CA PHE A 67 11.81 -19.44 -10.44
C PHE A 67 12.79 -20.28 -11.24
N SER A 68 12.95 -21.54 -10.81
CA SER A 68 13.79 -22.52 -11.51
C SER A 68 13.01 -23.23 -12.61
N ILE A 69 13.63 -23.53 -13.74
CA ILE A 69 13.05 -24.31 -14.84
C ILE A 69 13.74 -25.68 -14.86
N PRO A 70 13.00 -26.80 -15.00
CA PRO A 70 11.57 -26.89 -15.33
C PRO A 70 10.62 -26.98 -14.13
N SER A 71 11.11 -26.89 -12.89
CA SER A 71 10.26 -27.14 -11.72
C SER A 71 9.23 -26.03 -11.44
N TYR A 72 9.45 -24.83 -11.97
CA TYR A 72 8.72 -23.59 -11.70
C TYR A 72 8.60 -23.23 -10.22
N LEU A 73 9.38 -23.87 -9.36
CA LEU A 73 9.42 -23.55 -7.94
C LEU A 73 10.17 -22.23 -7.72
N PRO A 74 9.73 -21.42 -6.74
CA PRO A 74 10.40 -20.18 -6.40
C PRO A 74 11.87 -20.44 -6.04
N MET A 75 12.77 -19.64 -6.60
CA MET A 75 14.20 -19.70 -6.24
C MET A 75 14.40 -19.29 -4.79
N ASN A 76 15.44 -19.77 -4.12
CA ASN A 76 15.74 -19.40 -2.74
C ASN A 76 16.33 -17.98 -2.63
N ILE A 77 15.54 -16.97 -3.02
CA ILE A 77 15.86 -15.56 -2.91
C ILE A 77 15.21 -15.01 -1.64
N LYS A 78 15.94 -14.23 -0.85
CA LYS A 78 15.44 -13.62 0.40
C LYS A 78 14.52 -12.41 0.14
N LEU A 79 13.45 -12.59 -0.64
CA LEU A 79 12.40 -11.59 -0.76
C LEU A 79 11.50 -11.62 0.50
N PRO A 80 10.94 -10.48 0.96
CA PRO A 80 10.09 -10.43 2.14
C PRO A 80 8.90 -11.41 2.10
N TYR A 81 8.31 -11.60 0.91
CA TYR A 81 7.15 -12.44 0.64
C TYR A 81 7.51 -13.86 0.15
N GLN A 82 8.79 -14.24 0.16
CA GLN A 82 9.24 -15.48 -0.50
C GLN A 82 8.65 -16.72 0.14
N HIS A 83 8.56 -16.74 1.47
CA HIS A 83 8.12 -17.93 2.21
C HIS A 83 6.64 -18.23 1.92
N GLU A 84 5.82 -17.20 1.97
CA GLU A 84 4.40 -17.25 1.70
C GLU A 84 4.15 -17.59 0.22
N LEU A 85 4.94 -17.01 -0.69
CA LEU A 85 4.91 -17.35 -2.12
C LEU A 85 5.22 -18.83 -2.36
N TRP A 86 6.23 -19.37 -1.66
CA TRP A 86 6.55 -20.78 -1.72
C TRP A 86 5.41 -21.65 -1.17
N LEU A 87 4.83 -21.29 -0.02
CA LEU A 87 3.67 -22.00 0.55
C LEU A 87 2.47 -22.01 -0.40
N CYS A 88 2.18 -20.89 -1.09
CA CYS A 88 1.13 -20.85 -2.10
C CYS A 88 1.45 -21.78 -3.27
N LEU A 89 2.66 -21.71 -3.83
CA LEU A 89 2.98 -22.45 -5.05
C LEU A 89 3.17 -23.95 -4.82
N GLN A 90 3.45 -24.39 -3.59
CA GLN A 90 3.46 -25.80 -3.24
C GLN A 90 2.09 -26.49 -3.35
N THR A 91 1.00 -25.71 -3.34
CA THR A 91 -0.36 -26.26 -3.44
C THR A 91 -0.78 -26.46 -4.89
N LEU A 92 0.05 -26.06 -5.86
CA LEU A 92 -0.19 -26.32 -7.27
C LEU A 92 -0.20 -27.82 -7.52
N ARG A 93 -1.26 -28.30 -8.20
CA ARG A 93 -1.29 -29.68 -8.68
C ARG A 93 -0.26 -29.84 -9.81
N PRO A 94 0.40 -31.00 -9.94
CA PRO A 94 1.36 -31.23 -11.02
C PRO A 94 0.79 -30.98 -12.42
N GLU A 95 -0.51 -31.25 -12.62
CA GLU A 95 -1.21 -31.00 -13.90
C GLU A 95 -1.39 -29.50 -14.21
N ASP A 96 -1.36 -28.64 -13.18
CA ASP A 96 -1.51 -27.20 -13.30
C ASP A 96 -0.15 -26.47 -13.47
N LEU A 97 0.95 -27.23 -13.50
CA LEU A 97 2.27 -26.70 -13.77
C LEU A 97 2.35 -26.26 -15.25
N PRO A 98 2.96 -25.10 -15.53
CA PRO A 98 3.02 -24.57 -16.87
C PRO A 98 3.88 -25.45 -17.79
N ALA A 99 3.41 -25.68 -19.02
CA ALA A 99 4.14 -26.48 -20.00
C ALA A 99 5.36 -25.72 -20.57
N GLY A 100 5.38 -24.38 -20.44
CA GLY A 100 6.45 -23.52 -20.93
C GLY A 100 6.69 -22.25 -20.10
N ILE A 101 7.85 -21.61 -20.33
CA ILE A 101 8.37 -20.48 -19.53
C ILE A 101 7.39 -19.29 -19.47
N GLY A 102 6.67 -19.02 -20.57
CA GLY A 102 5.71 -17.92 -20.67
C GLY A 102 4.42 -18.10 -19.86
N GLU A 103 4.07 -19.35 -19.53
CA GLU A 103 2.87 -19.71 -18.76
C GLU A 103 3.13 -19.69 -17.24
N GLY A 104 4.39 -19.88 -16.82
CA GLY A 104 4.87 -19.72 -15.44
C GLY A 104 4.35 -18.47 -14.76
N GLY A 105 4.50 -17.32 -15.41
CA GLY A 105 4.11 -16.03 -14.85
C GLY A 105 2.62 -15.90 -14.49
N GLY A 106 1.73 -16.71 -15.06
CA GLY A 106 0.29 -16.66 -14.74
C GLY A 106 0.00 -17.11 -13.30
N LYS A 107 0.62 -18.20 -12.84
CA LYS A 107 0.42 -18.68 -11.46
C LYS A 107 1.09 -17.78 -10.43
N TYR A 108 2.21 -17.16 -10.79
CA TYR A 108 2.85 -16.15 -9.94
C TYR A 108 1.99 -14.89 -9.80
N PHE A 109 1.23 -14.50 -10.84
CA PHE A 109 0.25 -13.42 -10.75
C PHE A 109 -0.81 -13.72 -9.68
N ASP A 110 -1.47 -14.89 -9.77
CA ASP A 110 -2.51 -15.29 -8.83
C ASP A 110 -1.95 -15.39 -7.40
N ALA A 111 -0.73 -15.92 -7.23
CA ALA A 111 -0.10 -16.05 -5.92
C ALA A 111 0.20 -14.67 -5.32
N LEU A 112 0.83 -13.76 -6.08
CA LEU A 112 1.17 -12.42 -5.61
C LEU A 112 -0.08 -11.57 -5.35
N GLU A 113 -1.12 -11.69 -6.17
CA GLU A 113 -2.42 -11.03 -5.93
C GLU A 113 -3.00 -11.47 -4.58
N TYR A 114 -3.01 -12.78 -4.30
CA TYR A 114 -3.47 -13.33 -3.04
C TYR A 114 -2.62 -12.84 -1.85
N LEU A 115 -1.30 -12.80 -2.00
CA LEU A 115 -0.39 -12.32 -0.95
C LEU A 115 -0.58 -10.83 -0.66
N ILE A 116 -0.72 -9.99 -1.69
CA ILE A 116 -0.97 -8.55 -1.52
C ILE A 116 -2.22 -8.33 -0.66
N VAL A 117 -3.32 -9.01 -0.99
CA VAL A 117 -4.57 -8.93 -0.21
C VAL A 117 -4.34 -9.41 1.22
N THR A 118 -3.69 -10.56 1.38
CA THR A 118 -3.45 -11.17 2.70
C THR A 118 -2.59 -10.27 3.59
N GLU A 119 -1.56 -9.63 3.05
CA GLU A 119 -0.71 -8.70 3.82
C GLU A 119 -1.47 -7.46 4.27
N ILE A 120 -2.34 -6.89 3.43
CA ILE A 120 -3.25 -5.81 3.86
C ILE A 120 -4.14 -6.28 5.01
N PHE A 121 -4.69 -7.50 4.92
CA PHE A 121 -5.57 -8.01 5.96
C PHE A 121 -4.85 -8.25 7.28
N LYS A 122 -3.66 -8.87 7.25
CA LYS A 122 -2.81 -9.06 8.44
C LYS A 122 -2.50 -7.72 9.09
N LYS A 123 -2.19 -6.69 8.29
CA LYS A 123 -1.79 -5.37 8.79
C LYS A 123 -2.86 -4.68 9.64
N PHE A 124 -4.11 -4.77 9.20
CA PHE A 124 -5.22 -4.05 9.80
C PHE A 124 -6.13 -4.97 10.63
N ASN A 125 -5.61 -6.08 11.15
CA ASN A 125 -6.39 -7.05 11.93
C ASN A 125 -6.97 -6.49 13.24
N GLN A 126 -6.31 -5.49 13.83
CA GLN A 126 -6.68 -4.90 15.13
C GLN A 126 -7.32 -3.52 15.04
N SER A 127 -6.92 -2.68 14.08
CA SER A 127 -7.50 -1.34 13.89
C SER A 127 -7.15 -0.81 12.51
N TRP A 128 -8.02 0.04 11.95
CA TRP A 128 -7.73 0.80 10.73
C TRP A 128 -6.95 2.09 11.02
N ASN A 129 -7.13 2.67 12.21
CA ASN A 129 -6.44 3.88 12.64
C ASN A 129 -5.13 3.49 13.30
N VAL A 130 -4.14 3.21 12.45
CA VAL A 130 -2.83 2.75 12.88
C VAL A 130 -1.86 3.91 12.82
N VAL A 131 -1.28 4.28 13.96
CA VAL A 131 -0.23 5.30 14.00
C VAL A 131 1.11 4.59 13.86
N ALA A 132 1.76 4.80 12.72
CA ALA A 132 3.14 4.39 12.51
C ALA A 132 4.05 5.21 13.43
N LYS A 133 4.67 4.53 14.40
CA LYS A 133 5.71 5.08 15.26
C LYS A 133 7.04 4.50 14.79
N GLN A 134 7.81 5.34 14.10
CA GLN A 134 9.16 5.00 13.70
C GLN A 134 10.11 5.17 14.88
N THR A 135 10.73 4.08 15.30
CA THR A 135 11.75 4.08 16.35
C THR A 135 13.10 3.88 15.68
N THR A 136 14.04 4.79 15.94
CA THR A 136 15.41 4.66 15.42
C THR A 136 16.17 3.75 16.36
N MET A 137 16.63 2.61 15.86
CA MET A 137 17.46 1.64 16.58
C MET A 137 18.87 1.61 15.97
N PRO A 138 19.88 1.09 16.70
CA PRO A 138 21.26 0.97 16.18
C PRO A 138 21.36 0.17 14.87
N GLU A 139 20.44 -0.77 14.64
CA GLU A 139 20.40 -1.65 13.46
C GLU A 139 19.54 -1.10 12.30
N GLY A 140 18.84 0.02 12.49
CA GLY A 140 17.98 0.61 11.46
C GLY A 140 16.72 1.29 12.02
N LYS A 141 15.79 1.61 11.11
CA LYS A 141 14.50 2.22 11.46
C LYS A 141 13.45 1.12 11.63
N LEU A 142 12.94 0.96 12.84
CA LEU A 142 11.83 0.03 13.13
C LEU A 142 10.50 0.79 13.08
N LEU A 143 9.56 0.31 12.27
CA LEU A 143 8.19 0.84 12.22
C LEU A 143 7.30 -0.01 13.15
N THR A 144 6.84 0.60 14.24
CA THR A 144 5.86 0.00 15.16
C THR A 144 4.50 0.66 14.97
N PHE A 145 3.42 -0.09 15.18
CA PHE A 145 2.08 0.31 14.78
C PHE A 145 1.13 0.15 15.96
N ASN A 146 0.62 1.26 16.49
CA ASN A 146 -0.27 1.22 17.66
C ASN A 146 -1.72 1.40 17.21
N PRO A 147 -2.63 0.46 17.53
CA PRO A 147 -4.05 0.59 17.23
C PRO A 147 -4.68 1.66 18.13
N SER A 148 -5.54 2.50 17.54
CA SER A 148 -6.44 3.40 18.27
C SER A 148 -7.84 2.79 18.30
N ASP A 149 -8.53 2.89 19.44
CA ASP A 149 -9.94 2.51 19.58
C ASP A 149 -10.80 3.42 18.69
N ASN A 150 -11.12 2.95 17.50
CA ASN A 150 -12.06 3.60 16.60
C ASN A 150 -12.96 2.53 15.97
N PRO A 151 -14.30 2.70 15.99
CA PRO A 151 -15.19 1.76 15.33
C PRO A 151 -14.92 1.78 13.83
N GLY A 152 -14.50 0.65 13.28
CA GLY A 152 -14.30 0.44 11.85
C GLY A 152 -15.24 -0.62 11.29
N LYS A 153 -15.18 -0.82 9.99
CA LYS A 153 -15.87 -1.93 9.33
C LYS A 153 -14.99 -3.17 9.41
N GLU A 154 -15.41 -4.15 10.20
CA GLU A 154 -14.78 -5.46 10.23
C GLU A 154 -15.14 -6.22 8.95
N VAL A 155 -14.13 -6.79 8.30
CA VAL A 155 -14.27 -7.59 7.09
C VAL A 155 -13.44 -8.84 7.25
N LEU A 156 -14.06 -10.00 7.07
CA LEU A 156 -13.34 -11.28 7.04
C LEU A 156 -12.62 -11.45 5.71
N LEU A 157 -11.38 -11.97 5.75
CA LEU A 157 -10.60 -12.24 4.54
C LEU A 157 -11.37 -13.19 3.61
N THR A 158 -12.00 -14.21 4.16
CA THR A 158 -12.80 -15.18 3.39
C THR A 158 -13.99 -14.56 2.67
N GLU A 159 -14.61 -13.51 3.22
CA GLU A 159 -15.69 -12.77 2.57
C GLU A 159 -15.15 -11.87 1.46
N PHE A 160 -14.04 -11.19 1.70
CA PHE A 160 -13.40 -10.33 0.71
C PHE A 160 -12.84 -11.11 -0.48
N LEU A 161 -12.27 -12.30 -0.24
CA LEU A 161 -11.74 -13.15 -1.31
C LEU A 161 -12.85 -13.64 -2.27
N LYS A 162 -14.14 -13.53 -1.92
CA LYS A 162 -15.24 -13.85 -2.87
C LYS A 162 -15.22 -12.94 -4.11
N TYR A 163 -14.63 -11.74 -4.01
CA TYR A 163 -14.44 -10.85 -5.15
C TYR A 163 -13.34 -11.30 -6.12
N PHE A 164 -12.54 -12.31 -5.75
CA PHE A 164 -11.42 -12.84 -6.53
C PHE A 164 -11.70 -14.26 -7.02
N SER A 165 -12.91 -14.50 -7.55
CA SER A 165 -13.31 -15.82 -8.02
C SER A 165 -12.45 -16.35 -9.19
N HIS A 166 -11.76 -15.46 -9.92
CA HIS A 166 -10.80 -15.82 -10.97
C HIS A 166 -9.53 -16.46 -10.41
N ASN A 167 -9.06 -16.01 -9.24
CA ASN A 167 -7.77 -16.36 -8.66
C ASN A 167 -7.70 -17.85 -8.30
N TYR A 168 -6.66 -18.54 -8.76
CA TYR A 168 -6.48 -19.97 -8.54
C TYR A 168 -6.39 -20.36 -7.06
N PHE A 169 -5.66 -19.61 -6.24
CA PHE A 169 -5.44 -19.91 -4.81
C PHE A 169 -6.65 -19.60 -3.93
N VAL A 170 -7.62 -18.87 -4.46
CA VAL A 170 -8.90 -18.58 -3.80
C VAL A 170 -9.89 -19.73 -3.96
N ARG A 171 -9.69 -20.65 -4.91
CA ARG A 171 -10.66 -21.70 -5.21
C ARG A 171 -10.77 -22.74 -4.09
N PRO A 172 -11.99 -23.12 -3.67
CA PRO A 172 -12.17 -24.05 -2.54
C PRO A 172 -11.52 -25.43 -2.71
N ASP A 173 -11.34 -25.89 -3.96
CA ASP A 173 -10.81 -27.21 -4.30
C ASP A 173 -9.27 -27.25 -4.38
N VAL A 174 -8.63 -26.08 -4.46
CA VAL A 174 -7.16 -25.92 -4.53
C VAL A 174 -6.57 -25.66 -3.14
N ARG A 175 -7.33 -25.00 -2.25
CA ARG A 175 -6.83 -24.59 -0.93
C ARG A 175 -6.40 -25.79 -0.08
N PRO A 176 -5.15 -25.80 0.46
CA PRO A 176 -4.77 -26.81 1.43
C PRO A 176 -5.61 -26.62 2.70
N ARG A 177 -6.31 -27.67 3.13
CA ARG A 177 -7.23 -27.67 4.29
C ARG A 177 -6.62 -27.12 5.58
N LYS A 178 -5.28 -27.18 5.73
CA LYS A 178 -4.56 -26.72 6.91
C LYS A 178 -4.42 -25.20 6.99
N ASN A 179 -4.32 -24.49 5.86
CA ASN A 179 -4.27 -23.02 5.82
C ASN A 179 -5.66 -22.40 5.83
N ALA A 180 -6.66 -23.09 5.27
CA ALA A 180 -8.05 -22.63 5.23
C ALA A 180 -8.64 -22.32 6.62
N LEU A 181 -8.24 -23.06 7.65
CA LEU A 181 -8.68 -22.82 9.04
C LEU A 181 -8.04 -21.57 9.64
N LEU A 182 -6.74 -21.32 9.39
CA LEU A 182 -6.08 -20.08 9.83
C LEU A 182 -6.66 -18.85 9.11
N GLU A 183 -6.87 -18.97 7.79
CA GLU A 183 -7.41 -17.89 6.96
C GLU A 183 -8.86 -17.52 7.29
N SER A 184 -9.66 -18.49 7.75
CA SER A 184 -11.05 -18.23 8.17
C SER A 184 -11.17 -17.28 9.37
N GLN A 185 -10.08 -17.10 10.12
CA GLN A 185 -10.02 -16.21 11.28
C GLN A 185 -9.35 -14.87 10.97
N ILE A 186 -8.70 -14.74 9.80
CA ILE A 186 -8.07 -13.48 9.41
C ILE A 186 -9.16 -12.48 9.06
N LYS A 187 -9.14 -11.36 9.77
CA LYS A 187 -10.00 -10.21 9.54
C LYS A 187 -9.16 -8.96 9.39
N ALA A 188 -9.73 -7.94 8.76
CA ALA A 188 -9.23 -6.58 8.82
C ALA A 188 -10.33 -5.62 9.21
N ILE A 189 -9.93 -4.57 9.91
CA ILE A 189 -10.76 -3.44 10.26
C ILE A 189 -10.42 -2.34 9.26
N PHE A 190 -11.42 -1.90 8.52
CA PHE A 190 -11.33 -0.79 7.55
C PHE A 190 -12.00 0.46 8.13
N PRO A 191 -11.76 1.65 7.55
CA PRO A 191 -12.51 2.84 7.91
C PRO A 191 -14.03 2.62 7.83
N PRO A 192 -14.84 3.34 8.62
CA PRO A 192 -16.29 3.21 8.57
C PRO A 192 -16.82 3.54 7.16
N ASN A 193 -17.93 2.90 6.78
CA ASN A 193 -18.57 3.08 5.47
C ASN A 193 -17.65 2.79 4.27
N THR A 194 -16.67 1.88 4.44
CA THR A 194 -15.82 1.43 3.33
C THR A 194 -16.58 0.47 2.41
N GLU A 195 -16.58 0.79 1.13
CA GLU A 195 -17.09 -0.01 0.02
C GLU A 195 -15.93 -0.58 -0.80
N PHE A 196 -16.14 -1.78 -1.35
CA PHE A 196 -15.15 -2.52 -2.11
C PHE A 196 -15.70 -2.90 -3.48
N SER A 197 -14.88 -2.77 -4.51
CA SER A 197 -15.10 -3.41 -5.81
C SER A 197 -13.79 -3.98 -6.34
N VAL A 198 -13.87 -5.09 -7.05
CA VAL A 198 -12.73 -5.72 -7.72
C VAL A 198 -13.08 -5.92 -9.18
N GLU A 199 -12.24 -5.40 -10.05
CA GLU A 199 -12.34 -5.57 -11.50
C GLU A 199 -11.16 -6.42 -11.98
N HIS A 200 -11.42 -7.46 -12.75
CA HIS A 200 -10.40 -8.31 -13.34
C HIS A 200 -10.48 -8.30 -14.86
N ASP A 201 -9.33 -8.13 -15.51
CA ASP A 201 -9.17 -8.28 -16.95
C ASP A 201 -8.18 -9.41 -17.26
N ASP A 202 -8.73 -10.54 -17.67
CA ASP A 202 -7.97 -11.74 -18.04
C ASP A 202 -7.05 -11.52 -19.24
N ARG A 203 -7.40 -10.63 -20.18
CA ARG A 203 -6.63 -10.39 -21.40
C ARG A 203 -5.30 -9.72 -21.10
N PHE A 204 -5.31 -8.77 -20.16
CA PHE A 204 -4.11 -8.05 -19.74
C PHE A 204 -3.50 -8.59 -18.45
N LYS A 205 -4.10 -9.63 -17.85
CA LYS A 205 -3.78 -10.11 -16.50
C LYS A 205 -3.62 -8.92 -15.55
N LYS A 206 -4.73 -8.22 -15.37
CA LYS A 206 -4.84 -7.00 -14.58
C LYS A 206 -5.98 -7.15 -13.57
N THR A 207 -5.74 -6.73 -12.34
CA THR A 207 -6.76 -6.63 -11.31
C THR A 207 -6.72 -5.24 -10.70
N ILE A 208 -7.90 -4.64 -10.49
CA ILE A 208 -8.07 -3.36 -9.83
C ILE A 208 -8.94 -3.58 -8.59
N ILE A 209 -8.37 -3.33 -7.42
CA ILE A 209 -9.06 -3.34 -6.14
C ILE A 209 -9.40 -1.89 -5.80
N SER A 210 -10.68 -1.52 -5.85
CA SER A 210 -11.14 -0.19 -5.47
C SER A 210 -11.70 -0.23 -4.05
N ILE A 211 -11.18 0.64 -3.20
CA ILE A 211 -11.56 0.82 -1.79
C ILE A 211 -12.01 2.26 -1.61
N THR A 212 -13.29 2.47 -1.36
CA THR A 212 -13.87 3.83 -1.29
C THR A 212 -14.57 4.04 0.04
N ASN A 213 -14.35 5.19 0.66
CA ASN A 213 -15.15 5.70 1.77
C ASN A 213 -15.45 7.19 1.54
N TRP A 214 -16.11 7.85 2.48
CA TRP A 214 -16.48 9.27 2.33
C TRP A 214 -15.29 10.22 2.13
N TYR A 215 -14.13 9.88 2.69
CA TYR A 215 -12.93 10.74 2.68
C TYR A 215 -11.97 10.42 1.54
N ILE A 216 -11.80 9.14 1.21
CA ILE A 216 -10.77 8.66 0.31
C ILE A 216 -11.31 7.61 -0.64
N LYS A 217 -10.88 7.70 -1.90
CA LYS A 217 -10.94 6.64 -2.89
C LYS A 217 -9.52 6.13 -3.15
N MET A 218 -9.30 4.84 -2.98
CA MET A 218 -8.03 4.18 -3.27
C MET A 218 -8.24 3.09 -4.31
N ASN A 219 -7.37 3.04 -5.32
CA ASN A 219 -7.32 1.97 -6.29
C ASN A 219 -5.95 1.29 -6.23
N VAL A 220 -5.93 -0.01 -5.94
CA VAL A 220 -4.73 -0.86 -6.03
C VAL A 220 -4.83 -1.67 -7.32
N THR A 221 -4.01 -1.32 -8.30
CA THR A 221 -3.94 -1.98 -9.60
C THR A 221 -2.73 -2.89 -9.66
N PHE A 222 -2.95 -4.18 -9.87
CA PHE A 222 -1.90 -5.16 -10.09
C PHE A 222 -1.99 -5.70 -11.52
N SER A 223 -0.91 -5.61 -12.30
CA SER A 223 -0.92 -6.03 -13.70
C SER A 223 0.37 -6.73 -14.12
N LYS A 224 0.27 -7.68 -15.05
CA LYS A 224 1.43 -8.28 -15.70
C LYS A 224 2.23 -7.23 -16.48
N SER A 225 3.53 -7.18 -16.25
CA SER A 225 4.44 -6.35 -17.03
C SER A 225 4.95 -7.12 -18.25
N VAL A 226 5.17 -6.42 -19.36
CA VAL A 226 5.83 -6.97 -20.56
C VAL A 226 7.37 -6.93 -20.39
N SER A 227 7.86 -6.21 -19.38
CA SER A 227 9.28 -6.07 -19.11
C SER A 227 9.86 -7.35 -18.50
N TYR A 228 11.01 -7.79 -19.00
CA TYR A 228 11.79 -8.86 -18.38
C TYR A 228 12.94 -8.22 -17.59
N LEU A 229 12.87 -8.26 -16.26
CA LEU A 229 14.00 -7.95 -15.41
C LEU A 229 14.86 -9.21 -15.29
N GLY A 230 16.05 -9.19 -15.89
CA GLY A 230 16.96 -10.32 -15.86
C GLY A 230 17.53 -10.58 -14.46
N ILE A 231 17.71 -11.84 -14.09
CA ILE A 231 18.32 -12.25 -12.81
C ILE A 231 19.81 -11.87 -12.68
N GLY A 232 20.47 -11.45 -13.76
CA GLY A 232 21.93 -11.39 -13.86
C GLY A 232 22.66 -10.58 -12.78
N GLU A 233 22.11 -9.44 -12.36
CA GLU A 233 22.71 -8.66 -11.26
C GLU A 233 22.46 -9.30 -9.89
N TYR A 234 21.27 -9.89 -9.71
CA TYR A 234 20.88 -10.60 -8.49
C TYR A 234 21.57 -11.96 -8.35
N GLN A 235 21.99 -12.56 -9.46
CA GLN A 235 22.72 -13.83 -9.50
C GLN A 235 24.06 -13.73 -8.74
N LYS A 236 24.72 -12.57 -8.82
CA LYS A 236 25.96 -12.29 -8.07
C LYS A 236 25.71 -12.22 -6.57
N LEU A 237 24.56 -11.69 -6.15
CA LEU A 237 24.14 -11.64 -4.74
C LEU A 237 23.78 -13.04 -4.20
N MET A 238 23.27 -13.92 -5.05
CA MET A 238 22.77 -15.25 -4.71
C MET A 238 23.88 -16.27 -4.46
N TYR A 239 24.88 -16.31 -5.33
CA TYR A 239 25.89 -17.39 -5.32
C TYR A 239 27.22 -16.97 -4.72
N GLY A 240 27.38 -15.69 -4.36
CA GLY A 240 28.67 -15.13 -3.96
C GLY A 240 29.72 -15.23 -5.08
N THR A 241 30.92 -14.73 -4.84
CA THR A 241 32.04 -14.82 -5.79
C THR A 241 32.86 -16.10 -5.63
N THR A 242 32.62 -16.91 -4.58
CA THR A 242 33.57 -17.94 -4.11
C THR A 242 33.02 -19.36 -3.95
N GLU A 243 31.70 -19.59 -4.00
CA GLU A 243 31.16 -20.96 -3.96
C GLU A 243 30.98 -21.52 -5.37
N PRO A 244 31.45 -22.75 -5.67
CA PRO A 244 31.16 -23.38 -6.95
C PRO A 244 29.66 -23.67 -7.04
N LEU A 245 29.00 -23.06 -8.04
CA LEU A 245 27.61 -23.32 -8.44
C LEU A 245 27.37 -24.84 -8.42
N LYS A 246 26.44 -25.32 -7.59
CA LYS A 246 26.06 -26.74 -7.62
C LYS A 246 25.37 -27.01 -8.96
N THR A 247 25.37 -28.25 -9.43
CA THR A 247 24.76 -28.64 -10.72
C THR A 247 23.26 -28.32 -10.85
N VAL A 248 22.56 -28.06 -9.74
CA VAL A 248 21.16 -27.57 -9.72
C VAL A 248 21.07 -26.07 -10.04
N ASP A 249 22.14 -25.31 -9.83
CA ASP A 249 22.25 -23.86 -10.07
C ASP A 249 22.69 -23.52 -11.51
N GLN A 250 22.95 -24.54 -12.34
CA GLN A 250 23.10 -24.41 -13.79
C GLN A 250 21.77 -24.53 -14.54
N GLN A 251 20.66 -24.78 -13.82
CA GLN A 251 19.33 -24.84 -14.41
C GLN A 251 18.89 -23.46 -14.92
N GLN A 252 18.17 -23.44 -16.05
CA GLN A 252 17.63 -22.20 -16.58
C GLN A 252 16.73 -21.53 -15.54
N HIS A 253 16.86 -20.22 -15.37
CA HIS A 253 16.04 -19.44 -14.44
C HIS A 253 15.05 -18.59 -15.23
N GLY A 254 13.84 -18.48 -14.70
CA GLY A 254 12.81 -17.60 -15.22
C GLY A 254 12.50 -16.46 -14.26
N THR A 255 12.05 -15.35 -14.82
CA THR A 255 11.66 -14.14 -14.10
C THR A 255 10.28 -13.70 -14.57
N ALA A 256 9.38 -13.44 -13.64
CA ALA A 256 8.09 -12.81 -13.91
C ALA A 256 8.06 -11.43 -13.25
N VAL A 257 7.73 -10.41 -14.04
CA VAL A 257 7.62 -9.03 -13.56
C VAL A 257 6.17 -8.58 -13.66
N PHE A 258 5.72 -7.92 -12.60
CA PHE A 258 4.41 -7.34 -12.46
C PHE A 258 4.56 -5.88 -12.05
N MET A 259 3.54 -5.08 -12.30
CA MET A 259 3.45 -3.70 -11.84
C MET A 259 2.34 -3.59 -10.80
N LEU A 260 2.67 -2.97 -9.68
CA LEU A 260 1.69 -2.56 -8.67
C LEU A 260 1.60 -1.04 -8.68
N LYS A 261 0.40 -0.53 -8.92
CA LYS A 261 0.09 0.90 -8.90
C LYS A 261 -0.99 1.17 -7.87
N ILE A 262 -0.75 2.16 -7.01
CA ILE A 262 -1.68 2.59 -5.96
C ILE A 262 -2.01 4.06 -6.21
N ASP A 263 -3.28 4.33 -6.52
CA ASP A 263 -3.80 5.67 -6.70
C ASP A 263 -4.72 6.02 -5.52
N ILE A 264 -4.48 7.16 -4.86
CA ILE A 264 -5.27 7.66 -3.74
C ILE A 264 -5.79 9.04 -4.10
N GLU A 265 -7.10 9.20 -4.03
CA GLU A 265 -7.83 10.43 -4.29
C GLU A 265 -8.57 10.87 -3.02
N GLN A 266 -8.30 12.08 -2.54
CA GLN A 266 -9.01 12.66 -1.40
C GLN A 266 -10.25 13.43 -1.85
N THR A 267 -11.35 13.25 -1.11
CA THR A 267 -12.61 13.97 -1.35
C THR A 267 -12.45 15.45 -1.06
N ARG A 268 -12.53 16.28 -2.10
CA ARG A 268 -12.37 17.74 -2.03
C ARG A 268 -13.23 18.42 -0.96
N LEU A 269 -14.48 17.98 -0.79
CA LEU A 269 -15.44 18.58 0.15
C LEU A 269 -15.06 18.39 1.62
N LEU A 270 -14.26 17.36 1.93
CA LEU A 270 -13.86 16.99 3.28
C LEU A 270 -12.39 17.31 3.56
N ASN A 271 -11.70 17.98 2.62
CA ASN A 271 -10.36 18.50 2.88
C ASN A 271 -10.42 19.52 4.02
N GLY A 272 -9.75 19.20 5.13
CA GLY A 272 -9.76 19.98 6.37
C GLY A 272 -10.73 19.48 7.45
N HIS A 273 -11.48 18.40 7.20
CA HIS A 273 -12.19 17.69 8.28
C HIS A 273 -11.17 17.07 9.25
N PRO A 274 -11.38 17.10 10.58
CA PRO A 274 -10.43 16.54 11.56
C PRO A 274 -10.09 15.07 11.28
N ASP A 275 -11.07 14.29 10.83
CA ASP A 275 -10.89 12.86 10.56
C ASP A 275 -10.15 12.56 9.24
N MET A 276 -10.01 13.54 8.35
CA MET A 276 -9.30 13.34 7.06
C MET A 276 -7.86 12.89 7.29
N LYS A 277 -7.20 13.39 8.35
CA LYS A 277 -5.84 13.01 8.70
C LYS A 277 -5.71 11.52 9.00
N ALA A 278 -6.66 10.95 9.74
CA ALA A 278 -6.65 9.52 10.08
C ALA A 278 -6.84 8.65 8.82
N HIS A 279 -7.77 9.03 7.94
CA HIS A 279 -7.99 8.34 6.67
C HIS A 279 -6.77 8.42 5.76
N ARG A 280 -6.12 9.59 5.68
CA ARG A 280 -4.89 9.78 4.90
C ARG A 280 -3.75 8.90 5.43
N ASN A 281 -3.58 8.86 6.74
CA ASN A 281 -2.57 8.00 7.38
C ASN A 281 -2.84 6.52 7.13
N TRP A 282 -4.10 6.09 7.22
CA TRP A 282 -4.50 4.72 6.88
C TRP A 282 -4.16 4.38 5.43
N ALA A 283 -4.53 5.26 4.49
CA ALA A 283 -4.27 5.06 3.07
C ALA A 283 -2.75 5.02 2.75
N ASN A 284 -1.98 5.93 3.34
CA ASN A 284 -0.52 5.93 3.23
C ASN A 284 0.12 4.70 3.87
N SER A 285 -0.44 4.17 4.96
CA SER A 285 0.06 2.94 5.60
C SER A 285 -0.10 1.72 4.70
N ILE A 286 -1.12 1.67 3.84
CA ILE A 286 -1.25 0.63 2.79
C ILE A 286 -0.15 0.80 1.75
N VAL A 287 0.10 2.02 1.28
CA VAL A 287 1.19 2.31 0.31
C VAL A 287 2.53 1.90 0.89
N GLU A 288 2.86 2.36 2.10
CA GLU A 288 4.12 2.04 2.77
C GLU A 288 4.28 0.53 3.03
N LEU A 289 3.20 -0.18 3.41
CA LEU A 289 3.23 -1.63 3.57
C LEU A 289 3.59 -2.31 2.25
N LEU A 290 2.89 -1.98 1.18
CA LEU A 290 3.06 -2.65 -0.11
C LEU A 290 4.40 -2.28 -0.76
N ASP A 291 4.85 -1.04 -0.62
CA ASP A 291 6.15 -0.57 -1.09
C ASP A 291 7.28 -1.34 -0.38
N ASN A 292 7.30 -1.34 0.96
CA ASN A 292 8.35 -2.04 1.71
C ASN A 292 8.35 -3.56 1.53
N THR A 293 7.19 -4.17 1.27
CA THR A 293 7.08 -5.63 1.13
C THR A 293 7.34 -6.07 -0.30
N PHE A 294 6.84 -5.36 -1.32
CA PHE A 294 6.79 -5.85 -2.70
C PHE A 294 7.60 -5.02 -3.71
N ASN A 295 8.05 -3.81 -3.38
CA ASN A 295 8.84 -2.99 -4.32
C ASN A 295 10.23 -3.61 -4.55
N TYR A 296 10.39 -4.23 -5.73
CA TYR A 296 11.62 -4.91 -6.08
C TYR A 296 12.82 -3.96 -6.15
N GLU A 297 12.66 -2.72 -6.60
CA GLU A 297 13.76 -1.76 -6.70
C GLU A 297 14.31 -1.43 -5.31
N GLN A 298 13.42 -1.13 -4.36
CA GLN A 298 13.81 -0.84 -2.98
C GLN A 298 14.45 -2.06 -2.31
N ILE A 299 13.87 -3.25 -2.47
CA ILE A 299 14.43 -4.50 -1.92
C ILE A 299 15.81 -4.78 -2.53
N ARG A 300 15.96 -4.59 -3.85
CA ARG A 300 17.22 -4.78 -4.57
C ARG A 300 18.29 -3.82 -4.06
N GLU A 301 17.98 -2.53 -3.95
CA GLU A 301 18.91 -1.52 -3.43
C GLU A 301 19.37 -1.84 -2.00
N GLU A 302 18.44 -2.25 -1.13
CA GLU A 302 18.78 -2.66 0.23
C GLU A 302 19.70 -3.89 0.24
N HIS A 303 19.42 -4.91 -0.59
CA HIS A 303 20.28 -6.09 -0.70
C HIS A 303 21.69 -5.73 -1.18
N PHE A 304 21.82 -4.86 -2.18
CA PHE A 304 23.13 -4.41 -2.65
C PHE A 304 23.88 -3.63 -1.56
N ARG A 305 23.18 -2.76 -0.83
CA ARG A 305 23.76 -2.02 0.29
C ARG A 305 24.28 -2.97 1.37
N GLN A 306 23.47 -3.95 1.79
CA GLN A 306 23.86 -4.95 2.79
C GLN A 306 25.05 -5.79 2.30
N PHE A 307 25.04 -6.20 1.04
CA PHE A 307 26.14 -6.93 0.43
C PHE A 307 27.46 -6.14 0.42
N GLN A 308 27.40 -4.84 0.11
CA GLN A 308 28.58 -3.98 0.12
C GLN A 308 29.15 -3.77 1.53
N LEU A 309 28.29 -3.68 2.54
CA LEU A 309 28.69 -3.40 3.91
C LEU A 309 29.22 -4.63 4.65
N TYR A 310 28.61 -5.79 4.41
CA TYR A 310 28.81 -6.97 5.26
C TYR A 310 29.05 -8.26 4.47
N GLY A 311 29.10 -8.19 3.15
CA GLY A 311 29.31 -9.36 2.28
C GLY A 311 28.05 -10.23 2.10
N PRO A 312 28.19 -11.41 1.45
CA PRO A 312 27.08 -12.29 1.08
C PRO A 312 26.28 -12.85 2.27
N GLU A 313 26.90 -12.97 3.44
CA GLU A 313 26.27 -13.58 4.62
C GLU A 313 25.20 -12.68 5.25
N ALA A 314 25.30 -11.36 5.08
CA ALA A 314 24.38 -10.41 5.71
C ALA A 314 22.98 -10.39 5.10
N ILE A 315 22.85 -10.71 3.80
CA ILE A 315 21.53 -10.90 3.18
C ILE A 315 20.79 -12.06 3.85
N ARG A 316 21.51 -13.10 4.28
CA ARG A 316 20.91 -14.25 4.99
C ARG A 316 20.44 -13.87 6.39
N ALA A 317 21.19 -13.01 7.08
CA ALA A 317 20.90 -12.57 8.45
C ALA A 317 19.75 -11.55 8.54
N TYR A 318 19.66 -10.58 7.60
CA TYR A 318 18.71 -9.46 7.66
C TYR A 318 17.23 -9.87 7.75
N TYR A 319 16.84 -10.98 7.11
CA TYR A 319 15.46 -11.47 7.14
C TYR A 319 15.17 -12.52 8.21
N SER A 320 16.21 -13.13 8.82
CA SER A 320 15.99 -13.99 9.99
C SER A 320 15.62 -13.18 11.23
N THR A 321 16.25 -12.02 11.43
CA THR A 321 15.95 -11.12 12.57
C THR A 321 14.60 -10.41 12.43
N ASN A 322 14.14 -10.12 11.20
CA ASN A 322 12.85 -9.48 10.98
C ASN A 322 11.64 -10.42 11.12
N LYS A 323 11.81 -11.74 10.95
CA LYS A 323 10.71 -12.71 11.16
C LYS A 323 10.31 -12.81 12.64
N ASP A 324 11.27 -12.80 13.56
CA ASP A 324 11.00 -12.84 15.00
C ASP A 324 10.29 -11.58 15.49
N PHE A 325 10.47 -10.46 14.78
CA PHE A 325 9.78 -9.19 15.07
C PHE A 325 8.37 -9.10 14.47
N GLN A 326 8.07 -9.79 13.37
CA GLN A 326 6.75 -9.79 12.75
C GLN A 326 5.81 -10.90 13.27
N SER A 327 6.35 -11.98 13.86
CA SER A 327 5.54 -13.01 14.54
C SER A 327 5.20 -12.67 15.99
N GLY A 328 5.69 -11.54 16.51
CA GLY A 328 5.37 -11.03 17.84
C GLY A 328 4.14 -10.13 17.83
N SER A 329 2.97 -10.68 17.49
CA SER A 329 1.67 -10.04 17.74
C SER A 329 0.55 -11.06 17.90
#